data_AF-A0A4C1ZXF1-F1
#
_entry.id   AF-A0A4C1ZXF1-F1
#
_cell.length_a   1.000
_cell.length_b   1.000
_cell.length_c   1.000
_cell.angle_alpha   90.00
_cell.angle_beta   90.00
_cell.angle_gamma   90.00
#
_symmetry.space_group_name_H-M   'P 1'
#
loop_
_entity.id
_entity.type
_entity.pdbx_description
1 polymer ?
#
loop_
_entity_poly.entity_id
_entity_poly.type
_entity_poly.pdbx_seq_one_letter_code
_entity_poly.pdbx_strand_id
1 'polypeptide(L)'
;MTHLKSQQGHHPRPPPTEHRHCTVSTIAYNQLSVCSSTIRKTFHPTERTELTEACNRVGNNKAPGLDGIPNIVFKTAIKAAPRLFLGVYDICLKEGTFPLKWKQQ
;
A
#
# COMPACT_ATOMS: atom_id res chain seq x y z
N MET A 1 -36.29 -30.09 -51.47
CA MET A 1 -36.42 -29.51 -50.12
C MET A 1 -35.96 -30.54 -49.10
N THR A 2 -34.64 -30.74 -48.93
CA THR A 2 -33.73 -30.04 -48.00
C THR A 2 -33.73 -30.67 -46.60
N HIS A 3 -32.75 -31.56 -46.42
CA HIS A 3 -32.23 -32.00 -45.12
C HIS A 3 -31.99 -30.81 -44.19
N LEU A 4 -32.58 -30.81 -42.99
CA LEU A 4 -32.12 -29.95 -41.90
C LEU A 4 -31.38 -30.81 -40.88
N LYS A 5 -30.05 -30.73 -41.00
CA LYS A 5 -29.03 -31.41 -40.22
C LYS A 5 -29.06 -30.83 -38.80
N SER A 6 -29.46 -31.64 -37.82
CA SER A 6 -29.31 -31.31 -36.39
C SER A 6 -27.83 -31.22 -36.06
N GLN A 7 -27.32 -30.02 -35.85
CA GLN A 7 -25.95 -29.79 -35.39
C GLN A 7 -25.97 -29.81 -33.86
N GLN A 8 -25.65 -30.96 -33.25
CA GLN A 8 -25.20 -31.00 -31.87
C GLN A 8 -23.81 -30.35 -31.81
N GLY A 9 -23.73 -29.14 -31.28
CA GLY A 9 -22.46 -28.49 -30.97
C GLY A 9 -21.77 -29.24 -29.83
N HIS A 10 -20.73 -30.01 -30.15
CA HIS A 10 -19.78 -30.47 -29.16
C HIS A 10 -18.98 -29.27 -28.65
N HIS A 11 -19.25 -28.83 -27.42
CA HIS A 11 -18.41 -27.84 -26.74
C HIS A 11 -17.04 -28.46 -26.42
N PRO A 12 -15.92 -27.82 -26.79
CA PRO A 12 -14.60 -28.30 -26.40
C PRO A 12 -14.42 -28.12 -24.88
N ARG A 13 -13.99 -29.20 -24.22
CA ARG A 13 -13.59 -29.21 -22.80
C ARG A 13 -12.36 -28.29 -22.62
N PRO A 14 -12.31 -27.41 -21.60
CA PRO A 14 -11.11 -26.63 -21.32
C PRO A 14 -9.96 -27.56 -20.91
N PRO A 15 -8.70 -27.26 -21.27
CA PRO A 15 -7.56 -28.06 -20.88
C PRO A 15 -7.35 -28.04 -19.35
N PRO A 16 -6.75 -29.10 -18.76
CA PRO A 16 -6.46 -29.13 -17.34
C PRO A 16 -5.53 -27.98 -16.95
N THR A 17 -5.89 -27.25 -15.89
CA THR A 17 -5.05 -26.19 -15.34
C THR A 17 -3.85 -26.84 -14.67
N GLU A 18 -2.70 -26.77 -15.32
CA GLU A 18 -1.43 -27.21 -14.75
C GLU A 18 -1.06 -26.25 -13.61
N HIS A 19 -1.27 -26.70 -12.36
CA HIS A 19 -0.86 -25.97 -11.17
C HIS A 19 0.66 -25.87 -11.14
N ARG A 20 1.21 -24.77 -11.66
CA ARG A 20 2.59 -24.38 -11.40
C ARG A 20 2.69 -24.01 -9.92
N HIS A 21 3.03 -24.99 -9.09
CA HIS A 21 3.53 -24.74 -7.76
C HIS A 21 4.80 -23.90 -7.88
N CYS A 22 4.68 -22.62 -7.54
CA CYS A 22 5.81 -21.72 -7.43
C CYS A 22 6.62 -22.15 -6.18
N THR A 23 7.60 -23.02 -6.35
CA THR A 23 8.62 -23.34 -5.34
C THR A 23 9.57 -22.14 -5.18
N VAL A 24 9.07 -21.07 -4.58
CA VAL A 24 9.86 -19.91 -4.13
C VAL A 24 10.11 -20.04 -2.64
N SER A 25 10.62 -21.19 -2.16
CA SER A 25 10.78 -21.41 -0.71
C SER A 25 12.22 -21.29 -0.20
N THR A 26 13.23 -21.06 -1.04
CA THR A 26 14.62 -21.04 -0.55
C THR A 26 15.39 -19.74 -0.84
N ILE A 27 15.11 -19.05 -1.94
CA ILE A 27 15.82 -17.79 -2.26
C ILE A 27 15.30 -16.61 -1.41
N ALA A 28 14.04 -16.65 -0.98
CA ALA A 28 13.43 -15.57 -0.19
C ALA A 28 14.01 -15.44 1.23
N TYR A 29 14.39 -16.55 1.87
CA TYR A 29 14.91 -16.51 3.25
C TYR A 29 16.32 -15.94 3.35
N ASN A 30 17.18 -16.19 2.34
CA ASN A 30 18.53 -15.60 2.31
C ASN A 30 18.55 -14.12 1.92
N GLN A 31 17.52 -13.62 1.23
CA GLN A 31 17.33 -12.18 1.00
C GLN A 31 16.88 -11.44 2.28
N LEU A 32 16.20 -12.12 3.21
CA LEU A 32 15.77 -11.51 4.47
C LEU A 32 16.87 -11.45 5.53
N SER A 33 17.88 -12.34 5.49
CA SER A 33 18.96 -12.35 6.50
C SER A 33 20.08 -11.33 6.23
N VAL A 34 20.32 -10.98 4.97
CA VAL A 34 21.40 -10.03 4.58
C VAL A 34 20.95 -8.56 4.64
N CYS A 35 19.65 -8.29 4.63
CA CYS A 35 19.14 -6.90 4.64
C CYS A 35 18.96 -6.28 6.03
N SER A 36 19.16 -7.03 7.12
CA SER A 36 18.94 -6.49 8.47
C SER A 36 20.09 -5.60 8.98
N SER A 37 21.31 -5.76 8.45
CA SER A 37 22.53 -5.20 9.07
C SER A 37 23.16 -3.97 8.38
N THR A 38 22.66 -3.47 7.25
CA THR A 38 23.41 -2.46 6.44
C THR A 38 22.70 -1.14 6.14
N ILE A 39 21.55 -0.83 6.74
CA ILE A 39 21.03 0.55 6.65
C ILE A 39 20.80 1.09 8.05
N ARG A 40 21.88 1.46 8.75
CA ARG A 40 21.80 2.63 9.62
C ARG A 40 21.62 3.84 8.71
N LYS A 41 20.41 4.03 8.17
CA LYS A 41 20.04 5.32 7.58
C LYS A 41 20.16 6.27 8.73
N THR A 42 21.10 7.21 8.66
CA THR A 42 21.07 8.37 9.54
C THR A 42 19.73 9.04 9.31
N PHE A 43 18.80 8.81 10.24
CA PHE A 43 17.46 9.35 10.18
C PHE A 43 17.56 10.86 10.47
N HIS A 44 17.22 11.68 9.49
CA HIS A 44 17.03 13.10 9.71
C HIS A 44 15.63 13.30 10.32
N PRO A 45 15.51 13.90 11.51
CA PRO A 45 14.21 14.22 12.07
C PRO A 45 13.36 15.02 11.08
N THR A 46 12.06 14.74 11.05
CA THR A 46 11.11 15.45 10.20
C THR A 46 11.13 16.93 10.60
N GLU A 47 11.29 17.81 9.62
CA GLU A 47 11.25 19.25 9.88
C GLU A 47 9.82 19.80 9.78
N ARG A 48 9.55 20.89 10.52
CA ARG A 48 8.26 21.57 10.47
C ARG A 48 7.91 22.06 9.06
N THR A 49 8.91 22.53 8.33
CA THR A 49 8.81 22.99 6.93
C THR A 49 8.34 21.85 6.04
N GLU A 50 9.04 20.71 6.09
CA GLU A 50 8.68 19.49 5.37
C GLU A 50 7.24 19.04 5.68
N LEU A 51 6.87 18.99 6.97
CA LEU A 51 5.50 18.65 7.39
C LEU A 51 4.46 19.60 6.77
N THR A 52 4.75 20.91 6.79
CA THR A 52 3.83 21.92 6.28
C THR A 52 3.69 21.82 4.76
N GLU A 53 4.80 21.63 4.04
CA GLU A 53 4.80 21.43 2.60
C GLU A 53 4.05 20.16 2.19
N ALA A 54 4.31 19.04 2.86
CA ALA A 54 3.61 17.78 2.63
C ALA A 54 2.10 17.94 2.87
N CYS A 55 1.73 18.56 3.99
CA CYS A 55 0.35 18.87 4.34
C CYS A 55 -0.34 19.74 3.27
N ASN A 56 0.35 20.72 2.70
CA ASN A 56 -0.21 21.61 1.68
C ASN A 56 -0.49 20.90 0.35
N ARG A 57 0.30 19.87 -0.01
CA ARG A 57 0.11 19.07 -1.23
C ARG A 57 -1.17 18.22 -1.21
N VAL A 58 -1.70 17.92 -0.02
CA VAL A 58 -2.93 17.14 0.14
C VAL A 58 -4.13 17.97 -0.37
N GLY A 59 -4.91 17.46 -1.33
CA GLY A 59 -6.09 18.17 -1.85
C GLY A 59 -7.27 18.16 -0.88
N ASN A 60 -7.95 19.29 -0.68
CA ASN A 60 -9.10 19.38 0.24
C ASN A 60 -10.29 18.50 -0.18
N ASN A 61 -10.47 18.32 -1.49
CA ASN A 61 -11.62 17.60 -2.07
C ASN A 61 -11.32 16.12 -2.35
N LYS A 62 -10.25 15.58 -1.76
CA LYS A 62 -9.96 14.14 -1.87
C LYS A 62 -10.83 13.39 -0.87
N ALA A 63 -11.21 12.17 -1.23
CA ALA A 63 -11.95 11.29 -0.34
C ALA A 63 -11.16 11.08 0.97
N PRO A 64 -11.85 11.03 2.13
CA PRO A 64 -11.22 10.75 3.41
C PRO A 64 -10.64 9.33 3.43
N GLY A 65 -9.74 9.08 4.38
CA GLY A 65 -9.22 7.74 4.65
C GLY A 65 -10.30 6.84 5.28
N LEU A 66 -9.88 5.65 5.69
CA LEU A 66 -10.74 4.71 6.43
C LEU A 66 -11.17 5.24 7.80
N ASP A 67 -10.49 6.26 8.30
CA ASP A 67 -10.83 7.01 9.49
C ASP A 67 -12.03 7.96 9.30
N GLY A 68 -12.45 8.21 8.05
CA GLY A 68 -13.50 9.17 7.73
C GLY A 68 -13.12 10.63 7.95
N ILE A 69 -11.84 10.94 8.24
CA ILE A 69 -11.40 12.29 8.57
C ILE A 69 -11.17 13.09 7.27
N PRO A 70 -11.88 14.21 7.04
CA PRO A 70 -11.66 15.03 5.87
C PRO A 70 -10.30 15.75 5.91
N ASN A 71 -9.71 15.97 4.73
CA ASN A 71 -8.40 16.63 4.62
C ASN A 71 -8.37 18.05 5.18
N ILE A 72 -9.51 18.75 5.22
CA ILE A 72 -9.61 20.09 5.83
C ILE A 72 -9.36 19.99 7.35
N VAL A 73 -9.95 18.99 8.01
CA VAL A 73 -9.78 18.75 9.44
C VAL A 73 -8.34 18.33 9.72
N PHE A 74 -7.80 17.40 8.94
CA PHE A 74 -6.41 16.96 9.04
C PHE A 74 -5.41 18.13 8.92
N LYS A 75 -5.57 18.98 7.91
CA LYS A 75 -4.75 20.19 7.72
C LYS A 75 -4.86 21.15 8.90
N THR A 76 -6.07 21.33 9.42
CA THR A 76 -6.33 22.21 10.57
C THR A 76 -5.64 21.66 11.82
N ALA A 77 -5.69 20.35 12.04
CA ALA A 77 -5.00 19.70 13.16
C ALA A 77 -3.47 19.84 13.05
N ILE A 78 -2.88 19.63 11.87
CA ILE A 78 -1.43 19.84 11.66
C ILE A 78 -1.03 21.28 11.96
N LYS A 79 -1.84 22.27 11.54
CA LYS A 79 -1.57 23.69 11.84
C LYS A 79 -1.67 24.00 13.33
N ALA A 80 -2.66 23.41 14.02
CA ALA A 80 -2.90 23.64 15.44
C ALA A 80 -1.86 22.96 16.33
N ALA A 81 -1.44 21.73 15.99
CA ALA A 81 -0.57 20.92 16.83
C ALA A 81 0.58 20.23 16.06
N PRO A 82 1.41 20.97 15.30
CA PRO A 82 2.42 20.39 14.40
C PRO A 82 3.46 19.53 15.13
N ARG A 83 3.78 19.85 16.40
CA ARG A 83 4.74 19.07 17.19
C ARG A 83 4.28 17.63 17.44
N LEU A 84 2.97 17.40 17.60
CA LEU A 84 2.42 16.06 17.78
C LEU A 84 2.63 15.21 16.52
N PHE A 85 2.31 15.79 15.36
CA PHE A 85 2.49 15.10 14.08
C PHE A 85 3.96 14.83 13.78
N LEU A 86 4.86 15.80 14.01
CA LEU A 86 6.30 15.57 13.88
C LEU A 86 6.78 14.40 14.74
N GLY A 87 6.39 14.36 16.02
CA GLY A 87 6.77 13.26 16.91
C GLY A 87 6.25 11.91 16.43
N VAL A 88 5.00 11.85 15.96
CA VAL A 88 4.43 10.62 15.39
C VAL A 88 5.20 10.19 14.15
N TYR A 89 5.47 11.08 13.21
CA TYR A 89 6.21 10.76 11.99
C TYR A 89 7.64 10.32 12.28
N ASP A 90 8.32 11.00 13.20
CA ASP A 90 9.68 10.65 13.61
C ASP A 90 9.74 9.26 14.23
N ILE A 91 8.79 8.91 15.11
CA ILE A 91 8.69 7.58 15.69
C ILE A 91 8.39 6.54 14.60
N CYS A 92 7.43 6.80 13.70
CA CYS A 92 7.11 5.89 12.60
C CYS A 92 8.33 5.62 11.70
N LEU A 93 9.08 6.65 11.36
CA LEU A 93 10.26 6.54 10.49
C LEU A 93 11.45 5.89 11.20
N LYS A 94 11.64 6.18 12.49
CA LYS A 94 12.71 5.61 13.30
C LYS A 94 12.48 4.13 13.61
N GLU A 95 11.27 3.77 14.02
CA GLU A 95 10.91 2.41 14.43
C GLU A 95 10.39 1.55 13.25
N GLY A 96 10.23 2.15 12.06
CA GLY A 96 9.68 1.48 10.88
C GLY A 96 8.23 1.02 11.07
N THR A 97 7.48 1.64 11.99
CA THR A 97 6.13 1.24 12.36
C THR A 97 5.10 2.11 11.65
N PHE A 98 4.20 1.47 10.88
CA PHE A 98 3.17 2.15 10.09
C PHE A 98 1.81 1.45 10.24
N PRO A 99 0.69 2.11 9.91
CA PRO A 99 -0.63 1.48 9.94
C PRO A 99 -0.67 0.20 9.10
N LEU A 100 -1.34 -0.84 9.60
CA LEU A 100 -1.48 -2.12 8.89
C LEU A 100 -2.35 -1.99 7.63
N LYS A 101 -3.32 -1.08 7.64
CA LYS A 101 -4.25 -0.84 6.53
C LYS A 101 -4.18 0.61 6.09
N TRP A 102 -3.88 0.82 4.81
CA TRP A 102 -3.77 2.16 4.20
C TRP A 102 -4.93 2.46 3.24
N LYS A 103 -5.55 1.43 2.66
CA LYS A 103 -6.71 1.50 1.77
C LYS A 103 -7.58 0.27 1.99
N GLN A 104 -8.87 0.41 1.78
CA GLN A 104 -9.79 -0.73 1.64
C GLN A 104 -9.92 -1.03 0.14
N GLN A 105 -9.65 -2.28 -0.24
CA GLN A 105 -9.93 -2.79 -1.58
C GLN A 105 -11.41 -3.12 -1.72
#